data_AF-A0A6J4XG86-F1
#
_entry.id   AF-A0A6J4XG86-F1
#
_cell.length_a   1.000
_cell.length_b   1.000
_cell.length_c   1.000
_cell.angle_alpha   90.00
_cell.angle_beta   90.00
_cell.angle_gamma   90.00
#
_symmetry.space_group_name_H-M   'P 1'
#
loop_
_entity.id
_entity.type
_entity.pdbx_description
1 polymer ?
#
loop_
_entity_poly.entity_id
_entity_poly.type
_entity_poly.pdbx_seq_one_letter_code
_entity_poly.pdbx_strand_id
1 'polypeptide(L)'
;MADFLIIFALTNLIFSSVVFYFLSGLDSDGSVSKIELFIYSLGIGPAFTTLILYYCFLILPHRSNLTYFSIIGGCYAVLLLIRILLVKRKSSVPNGTIRQQLSLRYFVVLGAFCLVITSIILMDVTHVMQKPVVGHDALFYGVVGKLLANEKSIEPILISDYSPLGFFYTAKNAPSFSLLFTWEQVIGALLSYSNDYYYKSTSLYFGLLVLSVQFIWLAKVNLYLAILGVLALGSGMAFHLTLTTHHLDSYRIFFLCISWIFLVYSVRRKILFSVLLLGIFSGLAAFIHSIGMIVACLNILALFIFIDKKFVDKLYDSAIVGILTMLFGGLHYVIDIFWGRGWILNKILR
;
A
#
# COMPACT_ATOMS: atom_id res chain seq x y z
N MET A 1 20.96 -9.81 -8.45
CA MET A 1 19.80 -10.64 -8.06
C MET A 1 19.67 -10.77 -6.55
N ALA A 2 20.76 -11.08 -5.82
CA ALA A 2 20.73 -11.16 -4.36
C ALA A 2 20.23 -9.87 -3.68
N ASP A 3 20.74 -8.70 -4.08
CA ASP A 3 20.34 -7.42 -3.48
C ASP A 3 18.86 -7.08 -3.71
N PHE A 4 18.34 -7.40 -4.89
CA PHE A 4 16.90 -7.31 -5.17
C PHE A 4 16.08 -8.14 -4.18
N LEU A 5 16.48 -9.41 -3.95
CA LEU A 5 15.78 -10.28 -3.01
C LEU A 5 15.84 -9.72 -1.58
N ILE A 6 16.94 -9.08 -1.19
CA ILE A 6 17.07 -8.41 0.12
C ILE A 6 16.10 -7.24 0.22
N ILE A 7 16.08 -6.33 -0.77
CA ILE A 7 15.17 -5.16 -0.78
C ILE A 7 13.71 -5.61 -0.77
N PHE A 8 13.38 -6.63 -1.59
CA PHE A 8 12.05 -7.21 -1.66
C PHE A 8 11.63 -7.84 -0.33
N ALA A 9 12.47 -8.70 0.25
CA ALA A 9 12.16 -9.37 1.52
C ALA A 9 12.03 -8.36 2.66
N LEU A 10 12.94 -7.38 2.74
CA LEU A 10 12.88 -6.34 3.76
C LEU A 10 11.57 -5.56 3.69
N THR A 11 11.23 -5.04 2.51
CA THR A 11 10.12 -4.10 2.34
C THR A 11 8.76 -4.79 2.32
N ASN A 12 8.65 -5.91 1.61
CA ASN A 12 7.36 -6.58 1.38
C ASN A 12 7.05 -7.69 2.38
N LEU A 13 8.07 -8.29 3.03
CA LEU A 13 7.86 -9.39 3.97
C LEU A 13 8.14 -8.98 5.41
N ILE A 14 9.33 -8.46 5.72
CA ILE A 14 9.73 -8.14 7.10
C ILE A 14 8.88 -6.98 7.65
N PHE A 15 8.89 -5.83 6.97
CA PHE A 15 8.10 -4.67 7.37
C PHE A 15 6.60 -4.96 7.41
N SER A 16 6.08 -5.66 6.40
CA SER A 16 4.69 -6.10 6.39
C SER A 16 4.34 -7.08 7.52
N SER A 17 5.27 -7.96 7.92
CA SER A 17 5.07 -8.86 9.05
C SER A 17 5.03 -8.11 10.38
N VAL A 18 5.83 -7.05 10.53
CA VAL A 18 5.78 -6.16 11.69
C VAL A 18 4.42 -5.46 11.76
N VAL A 19 3.92 -4.92 10.64
CA VAL A 19 2.59 -4.32 10.55
C VAL A 19 1.51 -5.34 10.90
N PHE A 20 1.58 -6.55 10.33
CA PHE A 20 0.64 -7.63 10.64
C PHE A 20 0.63 -7.96 12.14
N TYR A 21 1.81 -8.11 12.75
CA TYR A 21 1.94 -8.42 14.17
C TYR A 21 1.37 -7.30 15.06
N PHE A 22 1.57 -6.05 14.66
CA PHE A 22 0.98 -4.88 15.31
C PHE A 22 -0.56 -4.87 15.17
N LEU A 23 -1.08 -4.96 13.95
CA LEU A 23 -2.52 -4.90 13.66
C LEU A 23 -3.30 -6.07 14.27
N SER A 24 -2.76 -7.28 14.21
CA SER A 24 -3.37 -8.45 14.87
C SER A 24 -3.44 -8.32 16.38
N GLY A 25 -2.64 -7.44 16.98
CA GLY A 25 -2.75 -7.08 18.39
C GLY A 25 -3.84 -6.09 18.73
N LEU A 26 -4.15 -5.20 17.78
CA LEU A 26 -5.21 -4.21 17.92
C LEU A 26 -6.59 -4.83 17.67
N ASP A 27 -6.68 -5.87 16.83
CA ASP A 27 -7.92 -6.63 16.61
C ASP A 27 -8.23 -7.59 17.76
N SER A 28 -8.55 -7.04 18.94
CA SER A 28 -8.84 -7.83 20.14
C SER A 28 -10.01 -8.79 19.99
N ASP A 29 -10.96 -8.42 19.15
CA ASP A 29 -12.25 -9.10 19.02
C ASP A 29 -12.23 -10.16 17.91
N GLY A 30 -11.10 -10.30 17.20
CA GLY A 30 -10.96 -11.19 16.04
C GLY A 30 -11.94 -10.81 14.92
N SER A 31 -12.18 -9.51 14.76
CA SER A 31 -13.14 -9.00 13.78
C SER A 31 -12.68 -9.28 12.34
N VAL A 32 -11.39 -9.31 12.09
CA VAL A 32 -10.81 -9.63 10.79
C VAL A 32 -10.05 -10.94 10.90
N SER A 33 -10.18 -11.81 9.89
CA SER A 33 -9.41 -13.06 9.91
C SER A 33 -7.90 -12.76 9.84
N LYS A 34 -7.08 -13.57 10.52
CA LYS A 34 -5.62 -13.38 10.51
C LYS A 34 -5.03 -13.43 9.10
N ILE A 35 -5.62 -14.24 8.21
CA ILE A 35 -5.19 -14.33 6.81
C ILE A 35 -5.48 -13.01 6.08
N GLU A 36 -6.70 -12.45 6.21
CA GLU A 36 -7.02 -11.15 5.64
C GLU A 36 -6.07 -10.06 6.14
N LEU A 37 -5.86 -9.96 7.46
CA LEU A 37 -4.94 -8.97 8.04
C LEU A 37 -3.52 -9.14 7.50
N PHE A 38 -3.05 -10.37 7.33
CA PHE A 38 -1.73 -10.62 6.75
C PHE A 38 -1.64 -10.09 5.32
N ILE A 39 -2.60 -10.43 4.44
CA ILE A 39 -2.62 -9.95 3.05
C ILE A 39 -2.73 -8.43 2.97
N TYR A 40 -3.56 -7.81 3.82
CA TYR A 40 -3.67 -6.35 3.86
C TYR A 40 -2.35 -5.70 4.31
N SER A 41 -1.68 -6.31 5.29
CA SER A 41 -0.40 -5.83 5.82
C SER A 41 0.74 -5.95 4.80
N LEU A 42 0.70 -6.96 3.91
CA LEU A 42 1.63 -7.10 2.79
C LEU A 42 1.65 -5.85 1.91
N GLY A 43 0.50 -5.23 1.66
CA GLY A 43 0.47 -3.95 0.95
C GLY A 43 0.78 -2.73 1.81
N ILE A 44 0.41 -2.73 3.10
CA ILE A 44 0.69 -1.59 4.00
C ILE A 44 2.20 -1.39 4.16
N GLY A 45 3.01 -2.44 4.32
CA GLY A 45 4.46 -2.31 4.54
C GLY A 45 5.17 -1.38 3.53
N PRO A 46 5.15 -1.67 2.21
CA PRO A 46 5.71 -0.78 1.21
C PRO A 46 5.07 0.62 1.20
N ALA A 47 3.75 0.73 1.36
CA ALA A 47 3.07 2.04 1.34
C ALA A 47 3.38 2.92 2.57
N PHE A 48 3.53 2.31 3.73
CA PHE A 48 3.91 3.00 4.96
C PHE A 48 5.37 3.42 4.91
N THR A 49 6.23 2.60 4.29
CA THR A 49 7.64 2.93 4.03
C THR A 49 7.75 4.19 3.17
N THR A 50 7.00 4.28 2.08
CA THR A 50 7.01 5.48 1.22
C THR A 50 6.38 6.69 1.90
N LEU A 51 5.36 6.50 2.73
CA LEU A 51 4.78 7.58 3.53
C LEU A 51 5.78 8.16 4.53
N ILE A 52 6.52 7.31 5.27
CA ILE A 52 7.59 7.78 6.17
C ILE A 52 8.67 8.49 5.35
N LEU A 53 9.09 7.94 4.22
CA LEU A 53 10.11 8.54 3.37
C LEU A 53 9.69 9.94 2.87
N TYR A 54 8.42 10.10 2.45
CA TYR A 54 7.85 11.38 2.07
C TYR A 54 8.00 12.42 3.19
N TYR A 55 7.57 12.08 4.42
CA TYR A 55 7.68 12.98 5.55
C TYR A 55 9.12 13.25 5.97
N CYS A 56 10.02 12.26 5.85
CA CYS A 56 11.44 12.47 6.06
C CYS A 56 12.04 13.45 5.05
N PHE A 57 11.67 13.37 3.77
CA PHE A 57 12.16 14.29 2.74
C PHE A 57 11.56 15.69 2.89
N LEU A 58 10.35 15.81 3.43
CA LEU A 58 9.73 17.08 3.79
C LEU A 58 10.43 17.75 4.98
N ILE A 59 10.68 17.01 6.05
CA ILE A 59 11.12 17.57 7.34
C ILE A 59 12.65 17.60 7.47
N LEU A 60 13.34 16.62 6.91
CA LEU A 60 14.78 16.40 7.02
C LEU A 60 15.40 16.17 5.62
N PRO A 61 15.38 17.16 4.71
CA PRO A 61 15.94 17.00 3.37
C PRO A 61 17.47 16.84 3.39
N HIS A 62 18.03 16.28 2.31
CA HIS A 62 19.47 16.17 2.04
C HIS A 62 20.29 15.34 3.05
N ARG A 63 19.65 14.48 3.85
CA ARG A 63 20.37 13.61 4.81
C ARG A 63 20.98 12.40 4.10
N SER A 64 21.84 11.69 4.83
CA SER A 64 22.48 10.48 4.30
C SER A 64 21.45 9.35 4.10
N ASN A 65 21.73 8.42 3.18
CA ASN A 65 20.85 7.26 2.95
C ASN A 65 20.70 6.39 4.21
N LEU A 66 21.78 6.28 5.00
CA LEU A 66 21.76 5.60 6.28
C LEU A 66 20.78 6.25 7.27
N THR A 67 20.73 7.59 7.32
CA THR A 67 19.78 8.32 8.16
C THR A 67 18.33 7.96 7.84
N TYR A 68 17.95 7.97 6.56
CA TYR A 68 16.59 7.62 6.15
C TYR A 68 16.26 6.15 6.43
N PHE A 69 17.19 5.24 6.13
CA PHE A 69 17.06 3.82 6.46
C PHE A 69 16.86 3.61 7.97
N SER A 70 17.66 4.27 8.82
CA SER A 70 17.56 4.17 10.28
C SER A 70 16.25 4.73 10.82
N ILE A 71 15.73 5.83 10.28
CA ILE A 71 14.42 6.37 10.69
C ILE A 71 13.31 5.39 10.35
N ILE A 72 13.28 4.88 9.12
CA ILE A 72 12.27 3.90 8.68
C ILE A 72 12.34 2.63 9.54
N GLY A 73 13.53 2.05 9.71
CA GLY A 73 13.75 0.89 10.57
C GLY A 73 13.35 1.15 12.03
N GLY A 74 13.65 2.36 12.53
CA GLY A 74 13.25 2.83 13.85
C GLY A 74 11.74 2.89 14.02
N CYS A 75 10.99 3.40 13.04
CA CYS A 75 9.52 3.41 13.06
C CYS A 75 8.95 1.99 13.17
N TYR A 76 9.46 1.03 12.39
CA TYR A 76 9.03 -0.37 12.49
C TYR A 76 9.42 -1.00 13.84
N ALA A 77 10.62 -0.71 14.36
CA ALA A 77 11.04 -1.17 15.68
C ALA A 77 10.13 -0.63 16.79
N VAL A 78 9.71 0.63 16.71
CA VAL A 78 8.73 1.24 17.64
C VAL A 78 7.38 0.55 17.55
N LEU A 79 6.85 0.27 16.35
CA LEU A 79 5.60 -0.49 16.19
C LEU A 79 5.68 -1.87 16.84
N LEU A 80 6.81 -2.57 16.62
CA LEU A 80 7.07 -3.87 17.22
C LEU A 80 7.15 -3.79 18.76
N LEU A 81 7.84 -2.78 19.29
CA LEU A 81 7.98 -2.56 20.73
C LEU A 81 6.63 -2.25 21.38
N ILE A 82 5.84 -1.33 20.81
CA ILE A 82 4.48 -1.03 21.27
C ILE A 82 3.66 -2.31 21.36
N ARG A 83 3.73 -3.16 20.32
CA ARG A 83 3.02 -4.43 20.31
C ARG A 83 3.47 -5.36 21.43
N ILE A 84 4.78 -5.55 21.63
CA ILE A 84 5.33 -6.39 22.70
C ILE A 84 4.84 -5.91 24.07
N LEU A 85 4.81 -4.59 24.31
CA LEU A 85 4.31 -3.99 25.55
C LEU A 85 2.81 -4.24 25.74
N LEU A 86 2.01 -4.14 24.67
CA LEU A 86 0.57 -4.44 24.71
C LEU A 86 0.28 -5.92 24.97
N VAL A 87 1.09 -6.85 24.46
CA VAL A 87 0.93 -8.31 24.72
C VAL A 87 1.17 -8.63 26.18
N LYS A 88 2.24 -8.11 26.78
CA LYS A 88 2.61 -8.41 28.18
C LYS A 88 1.49 -8.09 29.18
N ARG A 89 0.59 -7.17 28.84
CA ARG A 89 -0.53 -6.75 29.70
C ARG A 89 -1.74 -7.71 29.66
N LYS A 90 -1.83 -8.61 28.67
CA LYS A 90 -3.00 -9.49 28.43
C LYS A 90 -2.79 -10.96 28.83
N SER A 91 -1.85 -11.29 29.72
CA SER A 91 -1.57 -12.69 30.08
C SER A 91 -2.60 -13.31 31.03
N SER A 92 -3.76 -13.68 30.50
CA SER A 92 -4.59 -14.78 31.03
C SER A 92 -5.71 -15.14 30.04
N VAL A 93 -5.38 -15.74 28.89
CA VAL A 93 -6.38 -16.46 28.08
C VAL A 93 -5.77 -17.79 27.63
N PRO A 94 -6.51 -18.91 27.71
CA PRO A 94 -5.97 -20.25 27.55
C PRO A 94 -5.52 -20.52 26.11
N ASN A 95 -4.46 -21.32 25.97
CA ASN A 95 -4.05 -21.93 24.72
C ASN A 95 -5.11 -22.93 24.25
N GLY A 96 -6.15 -22.45 23.59
CA GLY A 96 -7.01 -23.27 22.76
C GLY A 96 -6.23 -23.69 21.52
N THR A 97 -5.79 -24.95 21.48
CA THR A 97 -5.12 -25.59 20.35
C THR A 97 -6.10 -25.66 19.17
N ILE A 98 -6.10 -24.63 18.32
CA ILE A 98 -6.85 -24.65 17.05
C ILE A 98 -6.06 -25.55 16.08
N ARG A 99 -6.31 -26.85 16.14
CA ARG A 99 -5.88 -27.81 15.13
C ARG A 99 -6.96 -27.88 14.07
N GLN A 100 -7.01 -26.90 13.17
CA GLN A 100 -7.87 -26.99 11.99
C GLN A 100 -7.28 -28.01 11.02
N GLN A 101 -7.93 -29.17 10.89
CA GLN A 101 -7.71 -30.09 9.78
C GLN A 101 -8.10 -29.37 8.48
N LEU A 102 -7.11 -28.89 7.75
CA LEU A 102 -7.27 -28.46 6.37
C LEU A 102 -7.75 -29.67 5.55
N SER A 103 -9.00 -29.63 5.09
CA SER A 103 -9.53 -30.72 4.26
C SER A 103 -8.76 -30.79 2.93
N LEU A 104 -8.64 -31.99 2.35
CA LEU A 104 -7.95 -32.24 1.07
C LEU A 104 -8.42 -31.28 -0.05
N ARG A 105 -9.68 -30.84 0.00
CA ARG A 105 -10.25 -29.86 -0.93
C ARG A 105 -9.53 -28.51 -0.88
N TYR A 106 -9.17 -28.03 0.31
CA TYR A 106 -8.39 -26.80 0.47
C TYR A 106 -6.97 -26.94 -0.06
N PHE A 107 -6.34 -28.11 0.09
CA PHE A 107 -5.01 -28.36 -0.46
C PHE A 107 -4.98 -28.33 -1.98
N VAL A 108 -5.94 -28.99 -2.65
CA VAL A 108 -6.02 -28.98 -4.12
C VAL A 108 -6.24 -27.58 -4.65
N VAL A 109 -7.14 -26.81 -4.01
CA VAL A 109 -7.43 -25.44 -4.44
C VAL A 109 -6.27 -24.48 -4.15
N LEU A 110 -5.62 -24.61 -3.00
CA LEU A 110 -4.41 -23.86 -2.69
C LEU A 110 -3.31 -24.19 -3.71
N GLY A 111 -3.17 -25.46 -4.11
CA GLY A 111 -2.24 -25.88 -5.15
C GLY A 111 -2.54 -25.23 -6.51
N ALA A 112 -3.81 -25.21 -6.94
CA ALA A 112 -4.21 -24.56 -8.19
C ALA A 112 -3.96 -23.04 -8.17
N PHE A 113 -4.29 -22.38 -7.05
CA PHE A 113 -4.00 -20.96 -6.85
C PHE A 113 -2.47 -20.71 -6.89
N CYS A 114 -1.69 -21.48 -6.13
CA CYS A 114 -0.23 -21.40 -6.13
C CYS A 114 0.36 -21.60 -7.54
N LEU A 115 -0.20 -22.49 -8.36
CA LEU A 115 0.25 -22.71 -9.73
C LEU A 115 0.03 -21.48 -10.61
N VAL A 116 -1.14 -20.84 -10.54
CA VAL A 116 -1.43 -19.58 -11.26
C VAL A 116 -0.49 -18.47 -10.80
N ILE A 117 -0.27 -18.34 -9.49
CA ILE A 117 0.66 -17.35 -8.95
C ILE A 117 2.09 -17.64 -9.43
N THR A 118 2.52 -18.89 -9.40
CA THR A 118 3.87 -19.29 -9.82
C THR A 118 4.08 -19.07 -11.31
N SER A 119 3.10 -19.34 -12.17
CA SER A 119 3.21 -19.08 -13.60
C SER A 119 3.31 -17.58 -13.91
N ILE A 120 2.55 -16.75 -13.20
CA ILE A 120 2.62 -15.30 -13.30
C ILE A 120 4.01 -14.79 -12.84
N ILE A 121 4.54 -15.30 -11.72
CA ILE A 121 5.87 -14.94 -11.22
C ILE A 121 6.96 -15.36 -12.20
N LEU A 122 6.88 -16.59 -12.74
CA LEU A 122 7.84 -17.08 -13.74
C LEU A 122 7.85 -16.18 -14.97
N MET A 123 6.67 -15.81 -15.50
CA MET A 123 6.54 -14.89 -16.62
C MET A 123 7.19 -13.53 -16.34
N ASP A 124 7.00 -12.99 -15.14
CA ASP A 124 7.54 -11.69 -14.76
C ASP A 124 9.08 -11.71 -14.65
N VAL A 125 9.62 -12.73 -13.98
CA VAL A 125 11.07 -12.91 -13.84
C VAL A 125 11.74 -13.11 -15.20
N THR A 126 11.14 -13.88 -16.10
CA THR A 126 11.74 -14.17 -17.41
C THR A 126 11.53 -13.08 -18.45
N HIS A 127 10.42 -12.33 -18.41
CA HIS A 127 10.09 -11.38 -19.47
C HIS A 127 9.98 -9.91 -19.06
N VAL A 128 9.50 -9.62 -17.85
CA VAL A 128 9.21 -8.24 -17.43
C VAL A 128 10.45 -7.60 -16.80
N MET A 129 11.10 -8.32 -15.88
CA MET A 129 12.30 -7.80 -15.19
C MET A 129 13.48 -7.54 -16.14
N GLN A 130 13.56 -8.28 -17.25
CA GLN A 130 14.63 -8.16 -18.24
C GLN A 130 14.41 -6.99 -19.21
N LYS A 131 13.17 -6.52 -19.34
CA LYS A 131 12.85 -5.41 -20.25
C LYS A 131 13.22 -4.07 -19.62
N PRO A 132 13.63 -3.07 -20.42
CA PRO A 132 13.72 -1.71 -19.94
C PRO A 132 12.33 -1.22 -19.50
N VAL A 133 12.30 -0.24 -18.59
CA VAL A 133 11.05 0.47 -18.27
C VAL A 133 10.61 1.21 -19.53
N VAL A 134 9.41 0.89 -20.04
CA VAL A 134 8.82 1.52 -21.24
C VAL A 134 7.46 2.09 -20.87
N GLY A 135 7.06 3.16 -21.56
CA GLY A 135 5.80 3.85 -21.38
C GLY A 135 5.97 5.18 -20.67
N HIS A 136 5.21 6.17 -21.10
CA HIS A 136 5.31 7.55 -20.61
C HIS A 136 5.19 7.62 -19.07
N ASP A 137 4.16 7.01 -18.51
CA ASP A 137 3.87 7.11 -17.07
C ASP A 137 4.89 6.31 -16.24
N ALA A 138 5.27 5.12 -16.69
CA ALA A 138 6.27 4.29 -16.04
C ALA A 138 7.64 5.00 -15.95
N LEU A 139 8.07 5.60 -17.07
CA LEU A 139 9.28 6.40 -17.15
C LEU A 139 9.16 7.65 -16.28
N PHE A 140 8.02 8.32 -16.29
CA PHE A 140 7.75 9.47 -15.44
C PHE A 140 7.94 9.13 -13.97
N TYR A 141 7.32 8.06 -13.47
CA TYR A 141 7.44 7.67 -12.07
C TYR A 141 8.89 7.31 -11.69
N GLY A 142 9.61 6.63 -12.59
CA GLY A 142 11.02 6.29 -12.40
C GLY A 142 11.94 7.52 -12.38
N VAL A 143 11.76 8.46 -13.31
CA VAL A 143 12.52 9.72 -13.35
C VAL A 143 12.28 10.54 -12.10
N VAL A 144 11.02 10.68 -11.68
CA VAL A 144 10.67 11.39 -10.43
C VAL A 144 11.29 10.69 -9.22
N GLY A 145 11.23 9.35 -9.15
CA GLY A 145 11.85 8.61 -8.05
C GLY A 145 13.37 8.78 -8.01
N LYS A 146 14.04 8.81 -9.18
CA LYS A 146 15.48 9.10 -9.28
C LYS A 146 15.82 10.51 -8.82
N LEU A 147 15.02 11.49 -9.23
CA LEU A 147 15.18 12.89 -8.83
C LEU A 147 15.05 13.03 -7.32
N LEU A 148 13.99 12.47 -6.73
CA LEU A 148 13.78 12.44 -5.29
C LEU A 148 14.93 11.73 -4.56
N ALA A 149 15.48 10.65 -5.10
CA ALA A 149 16.60 9.93 -4.48
C ALA A 149 17.92 10.72 -4.52
N ASN A 150 18.15 11.47 -5.59
CA ASN A 150 19.34 12.30 -5.74
C ASN A 150 19.27 13.54 -4.84
N GLU A 151 18.16 14.25 -4.88
CA GLU A 151 17.95 15.50 -4.13
C GLU A 151 17.64 15.22 -2.66
N LYS A 152 16.99 14.09 -2.36
CA LYS A 152 16.54 13.70 -1.00
C LYS A 152 15.66 14.78 -0.37
N SER A 153 14.80 15.35 -1.19
CA SER A 153 13.87 16.43 -0.86
C SER A 153 12.62 16.26 -1.72
N ILE A 154 11.46 16.71 -1.23
CA ILE A 154 10.24 16.81 -2.04
C ILE A 154 10.16 18.14 -2.81
N GLU A 155 11.08 19.08 -2.58
CA GLU A 155 11.09 20.37 -3.27
C GLU A 155 11.10 20.26 -4.82
N PRO A 156 11.85 19.34 -5.44
CA PRO A 156 11.89 19.20 -6.89
C PRO A 156 10.51 18.92 -7.50
N ILE A 157 9.65 18.26 -6.73
CA ILE A 157 8.29 17.94 -7.14
C ILE A 157 7.28 19.04 -6.78
N LEU A 158 7.63 19.96 -5.89
CA LEU A 158 6.74 21.04 -5.46
C LEU A 158 6.91 22.33 -6.27
N ILE A 159 8.15 22.71 -6.63
CA ILE A 159 8.45 24.09 -7.04
C ILE A 159 9.01 24.17 -8.46
N SER A 160 9.92 23.29 -8.84
CA SER A 160 10.79 23.49 -10.01
C SER A 160 10.24 22.93 -11.33
N ASP A 161 10.33 23.73 -12.39
CA ASP A 161 10.48 23.21 -13.74
C ASP A 161 11.91 22.69 -13.82
N TYR A 162 12.12 21.38 -13.66
CA TYR A 162 13.46 20.78 -13.68
C TYR A 162 14.04 20.78 -15.11
N SER A 163 14.39 21.98 -15.59
CA SER A 163 15.03 22.24 -16.87
C SER A 163 16.35 21.48 -17.11
N PRO A 164 17.19 21.15 -16.11
CA PRO A 164 18.48 20.49 -16.38
C PRO A 164 18.37 19.10 -17.02
N LEU A 165 17.22 18.43 -16.93
CA LEU A 165 16.98 17.12 -17.53
C LEU A 165 16.25 17.20 -18.88
N GLY A 166 15.97 18.41 -19.39
CA GLY A 166 15.19 18.61 -20.62
C GLY A 166 13.73 18.14 -20.51
N PHE A 167 13.23 17.92 -19.29
CA PHE A 167 11.90 17.40 -19.02
C PHE A 167 11.06 18.45 -18.29
N PHE A 168 10.03 18.97 -18.95
CA PHE A 168 9.09 19.90 -18.32
C PHE A 168 8.23 19.15 -17.30
N TYR A 169 8.48 19.46 -16.04
CA TYR A 169 7.86 18.80 -14.91
C TYR A 169 6.62 19.56 -14.43
N THR A 170 5.49 18.88 -14.38
CA THR A 170 4.38 19.25 -13.50
C THR A 170 4.03 18.01 -12.70
N ALA A 171 4.22 18.04 -11.38
CA ALA A 171 3.68 17.02 -10.48
C ALA A 171 2.17 16.97 -10.67
N LYS A 172 1.67 16.02 -11.46
CA LYS A 172 0.22 15.82 -11.60
C LYS A 172 -0.29 14.71 -10.69
N ASN A 173 0.62 13.97 -10.06
CA ASN A 173 0.32 12.72 -9.37
C ASN A 173 0.97 12.73 -7.99
N ALA A 174 0.33 12.04 -7.05
CA ALA A 174 0.88 11.85 -5.72
C ALA A 174 2.19 11.03 -5.76
N PRO A 175 3.17 11.30 -4.88
CA PRO A 175 4.53 10.80 -5.06
C PRO A 175 4.73 9.35 -4.59
N SER A 176 3.73 8.70 -3.98
CA SER A 176 3.91 7.39 -3.32
C SER A 176 4.54 6.32 -4.21
N PHE A 177 4.09 6.18 -5.46
CA PHE A 177 4.65 5.16 -6.36
C PHE A 177 6.09 5.47 -6.77
N SER A 178 6.42 6.73 -7.05
CA SER A 178 7.82 7.17 -7.29
C SER A 178 8.71 7.00 -6.06
N LEU A 179 8.14 7.13 -4.87
CA LEU A 179 8.87 6.90 -3.61
C LEU A 179 9.22 5.43 -3.39
N LEU A 180 8.54 4.47 -4.02
CA LEU A 180 8.98 3.06 -4.01
C LEU A 180 10.31 2.90 -4.75
N PHE A 181 10.47 3.56 -5.90
CA PHE A 181 11.74 3.59 -6.61
C PHE A 181 12.80 4.39 -5.85
N THR A 182 12.41 5.49 -5.23
CA THR A 182 13.31 6.28 -4.35
C THR A 182 13.85 5.42 -3.21
N TRP A 183 13.00 4.61 -2.58
CA TRP A 183 13.38 3.68 -1.52
C TRP A 183 14.35 2.61 -2.00
N GLU A 184 14.12 2.04 -3.20
CA GLU A 184 15.07 1.13 -3.84
C GLU A 184 16.45 1.77 -4.03
N GLN A 185 16.51 3.03 -4.49
CA GLN A 185 17.78 3.76 -4.65
C GLN A 185 18.47 4.05 -3.31
N VAL A 186 17.71 4.38 -2.26
CA VAL A 186 18.25 4.63 -0.91
C VAL A 186 18.92 3.36 -0.36
N ILE A 187 18.25 2.20 -0.43
CA ILE A 187 18.86 0.94 -0.01
C ILE A 187 19.96 0.51 -0.98
N GLY A 188 19.74 0.67 -2.28
CA GLY A 188 20.68 0.30 -3.32
C GLY A 188 22.04 0.96 -3.12
N ALA A 189 22.05 2.26 -2.81
CA ALA A 189 23.28 2.98 -2.47
C ALA A 189 24.00 2.46 -1.21
N LEU A 190 23.28 1.88 -0.24
CA LEU A 190 23.89 1.23 0.94
C LEU A 190 24.46 -0.16 0.61
N LEU A 191 23.91 -0.84 -0.39
CA LEU A 191 24.31 -2.18 -0.83
C LEU A 191 25.19 -2.18 -2.09
N SER A 192 25.55 -1.00 -2.62
CA SER A 192 26.21 -0.84 -3.92
C SER A 192 25.43 -1.49 -5.09
N TYR A 193 24.10 -1.45 -5.01
CA TYR A 193 23.16 -1.97 -6.00
C TYR A 193 22.51 -0.82 -6.78
N SER A 194 22.48 -0.93 -8.12
CA SER A 194 22.02 0.14 -9.02
C SER A 194 20.94 -0.29 -10.02
N ASN A 195 20.35 -1.49 -9.88
CA ASN A 195 19.27 -1.93 -10.77
C ASN A 195 17.90 -1.45 -10.26
N ASP A 196 16.87 -1.67 -11.06
CA ASP A 196 15.48 -1.21 -10.86
C ASP A 196 14.50 -2.39 -10.70
N TYR A 197 14.99 -3.57 -10.28
CA TYR A 197 14.19 -4.78 -10.25
C TYR A 197 13.09 -4.73 -9.18
N TYR A 198 13.34 -4.10 -8.03
CA TYR A 198 12.31 -3.97 -7.01
C TYR A 198 11.16 -3.13 -7.53
N TYR A 199 11.44 -1.94 -8.08
CA TYR A 199 10.43 -1.08 -8.67
C TYR A 199 9.67 -1.77 -9.81
N LYS A 200 10.35 -2.47 -10.72
CA LYS A 200 9.72 -3.24 -11.79
C LYS A 200 8.75 -4.30 -11.29
N SER A 201 9.07 -4.94 -10.15
CA SER A 201 8.24 -5.98 -9.54
C SER A 201 6.97 -5.46 -8.84
N THR A 202 6.87 -4.15 -8.57
CA THR A 202 5.80 -3.59 -7.73
C THR A 202 4.40 -3.77 -8.33
N SER A 203 4.22 -3.51 -9.63
CA SER A 203 2.93 -3.64 -10.31
C SER A 203 2.42 -5.08 -10.27
N LEU A 204 3.31 -6.05 -10.51
CA LEU A 204 2.97 -7.46 -10.35
C LEU A 204 2.61 -7.76 -8.90
N TYR A 205 3.49 -7.40 -7.95
CA TYR A 205 3.30 -7.69 -6.54
C TYR A 205 1.93 -7.25 -6.04
N PHE A 206 1.54 -6.01 -6.31
CA PHE A 206 0.22 -5.50 -5.93
C PHE A 206 -0.92 -6.17 -6.71
N GLY A 207 -0.70 -6.56 -7.97
CA GLY A 207 -1.69 -7.30 -8.73
C GLY A 207 -1.97 -8.69 -8.17
N LEU A 208 -0.93 -9.39 -7.71
CA LEU A 208 -1.07 -10.66 -6.99
C LEU A 208 -1.81 -10.47 -5.66
N LEU A 209 -1.57 -9.35 -4.97
CA LEU A 209 -2.33 -9.00 -3.77
C LEU A 209 -3.81 -8.73 -4.08
N VAL A 210 -4.14 -8.04 -5.19
CA VAL A 210 -5.53 -7.85 -5.65
C VAL A 210 -6.21 -9.20 -5.88
N LEU A 211 -5.58 -10.12 -6.61
CA LEU A 211 -6.10 -11.47 -6.83
C LEU A 211 -6.30 -12.22 -5.51
N SER A 212 -5.38 -12.07 -4.57
CA SER A 212 -5.46 -12.72 -3.26
C SER A 212 -6.61 -12.17 -2.40
N VAL A 213 -6.83 -10.85 -2.41
CA VAL A 213 -7.97 -10.21 -1.73
C VAL A 213 -9.28 -10.71 -2.34
N GLN A 214 -9.40 -10.70 -3.67
CA GLN A 214 -10.57 -11.20 -4.38
C GLN A 214 -10.84 -12.68 -4.03
N PHE A 215 -9.80 -13.51 -4.08
CA PHE A 215 -9.90 -14.93 -3.76
C PHE A 215 -10.44 -15.14 -2.35
N ILE A 216 -9.84 -14.51 -1.34
CA ILE A 216 -10.27 -14.67 0.07
C ILE A 216 -11.74 -14.28 0.24
N TRP A 217 -12.15 -13.16 -0.34
CA TRP A 217 -13.51 -12.66 -0.18
C TRP A 217 -14.56 -13.53 -0.86
N LEU A 218 -14.28 -14.00 -2.08
CA LEU A 218 -15.17 -14.92 -2.77
C LEU A 218 -15.17 -16.30 -2.11
N ALA A 219 -14.04 -16.76 -1.56
CA ALA A 219 -13.92 -18.07 -0.91
C ALA A 219 -14.75 -18.17 0.37
N LYS A 220 -15.04 -17.03 1.03
CA LYS A 220 -16.00 -16.97 2.15
C LYS A 220 -17.43 -17.31 1.74
N VAL A 221 -17.79 -17.07 0.48
CA VAL A 221 -19.11 -17.40 -0.07
C VAL A 221 -19.09 -18.78 -0.70
N ASN A 222 -18.17 -19.00 -1.64
CA ASN A 222 -18.02 -20.26 -2.35
C ASN A 222 -16.61 -20.36 -2.98
N LEU A 223 -15.93 -21.48 -2.74
CA LEU A 223 -14.57 -21.71 -3.24
C LEU A 223 -14.47 -21.75 -4.77
N TYR A 224 -15.48 -22.30 -5.45
CA TYR A 224 -15.52 -22.32 -6.92
C TYR A 224 -15.70 -20.91 -7.49
N LEU A 225 -16.53 -20.08 -6.85
CA LEU A 225 -16.65 -18.67 -7.24
C LEU A 225 -15.33 -17.92 -7.07
N ALA A 226 -14.54 -18.25 -6.04
CA ALA A 226 -13.22 -17.65 -5.85
C ALA A 226 -12.26 -17.99 -6.98
N ILE A 227 -12.20 -19.26 -7.37
CA ILE A 227 -11.37 -19.72 -8.49
C ILE A 227 -11.83 -19.06 -9.80
N LEU A 228 -13.12 -19.11 -10.10
CA LEU A 228 -13.68 -18.49 -11.31
C LEU A 228 -13.43 -16.98 -11.32
N GLY A 229 -13.55 -16.31 -10.18
CA GLY A 229 -13.27 -14.88 -10.06
C GLY A 229 -11.80 -14.53 -10.33
N VAL A 230 -10.86 -15.29 -9.77
CA VAL A 230 -9.41 -15.13 -10.03
C VAL A 230 -9.08 -15.43 -11.50
N LEU A 231 -9.65 -16.50 -12.07
CA LEU A 231 -9.45 -16.84 -13.48
C LEU A 231 -10.07 -15.81 -14.42
N ALA A 232 -11.25 -15.29 -14.12
CA ALA A 232 -11.92 -14.26 -14.92
C ALA A 232 -11.14 -12.93 -14.88
N LEU A 233 -10.67 -12.51 -13.70
CA LEU A 233 -9.86 -11.29 -13.60
C LEU A 233 -8.48 -11.49 -14.22
N GLY A 234 -7.81 -12.60 -13.91
CA GLY A 234 -6.47 -12.92 -14.40
C GLY A 234 -6.39 -13.17 -15.91
N SER A 235 -7.44 -13.69 -16.53
CA SER A 235 -7.51 -13.89 -17.99
C SER A 235 -7.91 -12.63 -18.76
N GLY A 236 -8.40 -11.59 -18.08
CA GLY A 236 -8.76 -10.32 -18.70
C GLY A 236 -7.52 -9.57 -19.20
N MET A 237 -7.51 -9.21 -20.50
CA MET A 237 -6.38 -8.51 -21.13
C MET A 237 -6.00 -7.21 -20.40
N ALA A 238 -7.00 -6.42 -19.95
CA ALA A 238 -6.75 -5.18 -19.23
C ALA A 238 -6.00 -5.40 -17.90
N PHE A 239 -6.37 -6.46 -17.16
CA PHE A 239 -5.68 -6.80 -15.91
C PHE A 239 -4.29 -7.37 -16.18
N HIS A 240 -4.14 -8.21 -17.22
CA HIS A 240 -2.83 -8.69 -17.65
C HIS A 240 -1.87 -7.55 -18.02
N LEU A 241 -2.34 -6.52 -18.73
CA LEU A 241 -1.55 -5.31 -19.00
C LEU A 241 -1.20 -4.60 -17.69
N THR A 242 -2.12 -4.53 -16.73
CA THR A 242 -1.88 -3.93 -15.41
C THR A 242 -0.82 -4.71 -14.59
N LEU A 243 -0.72 -6.04 -14.79
CA LEU A 243 0.32 -6.88 -14.17
C LEU A 243 1.70 -6.69 -14.80
N THR A 244 1.75 -6.51 -16.12
CA THR A 244 2.99 -6.53 -16.91
C THR A 244 3.57 -5.15 -17.22
N THR A 245 2.76 -4.09 -17.10
CA THR A 245 3.20 -2.71 -17.25
C THR A 245 3.59 -2.12 -15.89
N HIS A 246 4.70 -1.39 -15.85
CA HIS A 246 5.20 -0.74 -14.64
C HIS A 246 4.38 0.51 -14.32
N HIS A 247 3.15 0.31 -13.89
CA HIS A 247 2.17 1.35 -13.63
C HIS A 247 1.57 1.22 -12.22
N LEU A 248 1.05 2.34 -11.70
CA LEU A 248 0.52 2.41 -10.33
C LEU A 248 -0.86 1.75 -10.17
N ASP A 249 -1.50 1.28 -11.25
CA ASP A 249 -2.92 0.88 -11.22
C ASP A 249 -3.18 -0.29 -10.28
N SER A 250 -2.38 -1.35 -10.31
CA SER A 250 -2.48 -2.46 -9.34
C SER A 250 -2.39 -1.96 -7.90
N TYR A 251 -1.47 -1.03 -7.65
CA TYR A 251 -1.24 -0.43 -6.35
C TYR A 251 -2.47 0.37 -5.91
N ARG A 252 -3.05 1.20 -6.78
CA ARG A 252 -4.28 1.95 -6.51
C ARG A 252 -5.48 1.04 -6.27
N ILE A 253 -5.69 0.04 -7.13
CA ILE A 253 -6.83 -0.90 -7.04
C ILE A 253 -6.79 -1.65 -5.71
N PHE A 254 -5.61 -2.12 -5.28
CA PHE A 254 -5.46 -2.80 -4.01
C PHE A 254 -5.95 -1.97 -2.81
N PHE A 255 -5.46 -0.73 -2.67
CA PHE A 255 -5.85 0.15 -1.55
C PHE A 255 -7.32 0.56 -1.64
N LEU A 256 -7.83 0.79 -2.86
CA LEU A 256 -9.23 1.09 -3.10
C LEU A 256 -10.13 -0.04 -2.61
N CYS A 257 -9.88 -1.28 -3.05
CA CYS A 257 -10.66 -2.46 -2.67
C CYS A 257 -10.67 -2.65 -1.14
N ILE A 258 -9.52 -2.52 -0.49
CA ILE A 258 -9.44 -2.70 0.96
C ILE A 258 -10.16 -1.57 1.71
N SER A 259 -10.07 -0.32 1.23
CA SER A 259 -10.83 0.79 1.83
C SER A 259 -12.34 0.50 1.81
N TRP A 260 -12.89 -0.02 0.71
CA TRP A 260 -14.31 -0.40 0.63
C TRP A 260 -14.67 -1.60 1.49
N ILE A 261 -13.77 -2.59 1.59
CA ILE A 261 -13.94 -3.71 2.53
C ILE A 261 -14.09 -3.17 3.96
N PHE A 262 -13.24 -2.24 4.38
CA PHE A 262 -13.31 -1.67 5.72
C PHE A 262 -14.47 -0.70 5.91
N LEU A 263 -14.97 -0.08 4.85
CA LEU A 263 -16.25 0.65 4.89
C LEU A 263 -17.39 -0.31 5.24
N VAL A 264 -17.47 -1.45 4.55
CA VAL A 264 -18.49 -2.47 4.83
C VAL A 264 -18.35 -3.03 6.25
N TYR A 265 -17.12 -3.33 6.71
CA TYR A 265 -16.90 -3.77 8.08
C TYR A 265 -17.25 -2.72 9.13
N SER A 266 -16.95 -1.45 8.88
CA SER A 266 -17.28 -0.36 9.81
C SER A 266 -18.79 -0.19 9.93
N VAL A 267 -19.51 -0.20 8.81
CA VAL A 267 -20.99 -0.09 8.78
C VAL A 267 -21.65 -1.29 9.47
N ARG A 268 -21.20 -2.52 9.18
CA ARG A 268 -21.85 -3.73 9.69
C ARG A 268 -21.50 -4.07 11.13
N ARG A 269 -20.22 -3.94 11.51
CA ARG A 269 -19.73 -4.41 12.82
C ARG A 269 -19.66 -3.32 13.87
N LYS A 270 -19.60 -2.05 13.46
CA LYS A 270 -19.57 -0.89 14.38
C LYS A 270 -18.35 -0.86 15.33
N ILE A 271 -17.27 -1.57 14.99
CA ILE A 271 -16.04 -1.71 15.80
C ILE A 271 -15.02 -0.64 15.41
N LEU A 272 -14.40 -0.01 16.41
CA LEU A 272 -13.39 1.05 16.22
C LEU A 272 -12.21 0.61 15.34
N PHE A 273 -11.74 -0.63 15.48
CA PHE A 273 -10.64 -1.16 14.68
C PHE A 273 -10.90 -1.06 13.16
N SER A 274 -12.13 -1.39 12.73
CA SER A 274 -12.53 -1.26 11.32
C SER A 274 -12.55 0.21 10.86
N VAL A 275 -13.00 1.13 11.74
CA VAL A 275 -13.02 2.58 11.47
C VAL A 275 -11.59 3.12 11.32
N LEU A 276 -10.67 2.70 12.19
CA LEU A 276 -9.26 3.07 12.10
C LEU A 276 -8.64 2.58 10.78
N LEU A 277 -8.86 1.31 10.43
CA LEU A 277 -8.35 0.75 9.18
C LEU A 277 -8.97 1.42 7.96
N LEU A 278 -10.27 1.74 7.97
CA LEU A 278 -10.90 2.51 6.89
C LEU A 278 -10.20 3.85 6.67
N GLY A 279 -9.87 4.58 7.74
CA GLY A 279 -9.12 5.83 7.68
C GLY A 279 -7.70 5.65 7.10
N ILE A 280 -6.96 4.64 7.58
CA ILE A 280 -5.61 4.34 7.09
C ILE A 280 -5.63 3.97 5.60
N PHE A 281 -6.49 3.05 5.18
CA PHE A 281 -6.56 2.62 3.78
C PHE A 281 -7.10 3.71 2.85
N SER A 282 -8.05 4.54 3.30
CA SER A 282 -8.53 5.69 2.52
C SER A 282 -7.44 6.76 2.38
N GLY A 283 -6.68 7.02 3.45
CA GLY A 283 -5.52 7.91 3.41
C GLY A 283 -4.44 7.41 2.46
N LEU A 284 -4.05 6.14 2.56
CA LEU A 284 -3.05 5.55 1.66
C LEU A 284 -3.55 5.54 0.20
N ALA A 285 -4.83 5.28 -0.06
CA ALA A 285 -5.40 5.43 -1.40
C ALA A 285 -5.25 6.87 -1.93
N ALA A 286 -5.53 7.87 -1.08
CA ALA A 286 -5.32 9.28 -1.42
C ALA A 286 -3.84 9.62 -1.63
N PHE A 287 -2.93 9.02 -0.86
CA PHE A 287 -1.47 9.19 -1.01
C PHE A 287 -0.92 8.57 -2.30
N ILE A 288 -1.59 7.55 -2.84
CA ILE A 288 -1.19 6.89 -4.08
C ILE A 288 -1.67 7.68 -5.30
N HIS A 289 -2.87 8.24 -5.25
CA HIS A 289 -3.47 8.93 -6.41
C HIS A 289 -4.58 9.90 -6.00
N SER A 290 -4.79 10.96 -6.79
CA SER A 290 -5.80 12.01 -6.54
C SER A 290 -7.24 11.48 -6.49
N ILE A 291 -7.58 10.54 -7.38
CA ILE A 291 -8.85 9.78 -7.32
C ILE A 291 -9.08 9.16 -5.92
N GLY A 292 -8.02 8.74 -5.23
CA GLY A 292 -8.13 8.21 -3.87
C GLY A 292 -8.65 9.22 -2.86
N MET A 293 -8.35 10.52 -3.03
CA MET A 293 -8.92 11.59 -2.20
C MET A 293 -10.43 11.73 -2.40
N ILE A 294 -10.89 11.66 -3.66
CA ILE A 294 -12.33 11.68 -3.99
C ILE A 294 -13.02 10.49 -3.32
N VAL A 295 -12.45 9.30 -3.47
CA VAL A 295 -12.98 8.08 -2.84
C VAL A 295 -12.99 8.20 -1.32
N ALA A 296 -11.96 8.77 -0.70
CA ALA A 296 -11.91 8.94 0.75
C ALA A 296 -13.05 9.84 1.25
N CYS A 297 -13.34 10.95 0.55
CA CYS A 297 -14.51 11.79 0.85
C CYS A 297 -15.83 11.01 0.73
N LEU A 298 -15.98 10.20 -0.33
CA LEU A 298 -17.15 9.34 -0.50
C LEU A 298 -17.26 8.28 0.59
N ASN A 299 -16.15 7.68 1.02
CA ASN A 299 -16.12 6.71 2.11
C ASN A 299 -16.53 7.34 3.46
N ILE A 300 -16.06 8.56 3.76
CA ILE A 300 -16.44 9.30 4.97
C ILE A 300 -17.93 9.61 4.97
N LEU A 301 -18.46 10.08 3.84
CA LEU A 301 -19.88 10.38 3.66
C LEU A 301 -20.73 9.11 3.76
N ALA A 302 -20.33 8.04 3.08
CA ALA A 302 -21.01 6.75 3.12
C ALA A 302 -21.01 6.17 4.55
N LEU A 303 -19.89 6.25 5.27
CA LEU A 303 -19.84 5.83 6.66
C LEU A 303 -20.85 6.61 7.51
N PHE A 304 -20.87 7.93 7.39
CA PHE A 304 -21.77 8.80 8.14
C PHE A 304 -23.26 8.47 7.89
N ILE A 305 -23.62 8.26 6.62
CA ILE A 305 -24.98 7.96 6.20
C ILE A 305 -25.39 6.57 6.70
N PHE A 306 -24.60 5.54 6.37
CA PHE A 306 -25.01 4.14 6.48
C PHE A 306 -24.71 3.48 7.82
N ILE A 307 -23.79 4.00 8.64
CA ILE A 307 -23.55 3.40 9.96
C ILE A 307 -24.78 3.59 10.85
N ASP A 308 -25.25 2.53 11.46
CA ASP A 308 -26.45 2.59 12.32
C ASP A 308 -26.04 2.94 13.77
N LYS A 309 -25.75 4.22 14.00
CA LYS A 309 -25.37 4.79 15.31
C LYS A 309 -26.08 6.14 15.54
N LYS A 310 -26.04 6.65 16.77
CA LYS A 310 -26.51 8.00 17.09
C LYS A 310 -25.68 9.04 16.33
N PHE A 311 -26.28 10.19 16.03
CA PHE A 311 -25.65 11.26 15.23
C PHE A 311 -24.24 11.66 15.74
N VAL A 312 -24.06 11.79 17.05
CA VAL A 312 -22.77 12.16 17.65
C VAL A 312 -21.71 11.09 17.39
N ASP A 313 -22.05 9.81 17.56
CA ASP A 313 -21.14 8.69 17.30
C ASP A 313 -20.79 8.58 15.81
N LYS A 314 -21.77 8.85 14.93
CA LYS A 314 -21.53 8.94 13.47
C LYS A 314 -20.49 10.01 13.16
N LEU A 315 -20.67 11.21 13.72
CA LEU A 315 -19.76 12.33 13.53
C LEU A 315 -18.37 11.99 14.05
N TYR A 316 -18.27 11.36 15.21
CA TYR A 316 -17.01 10.93 15.81
C TYR A 316 -16.27 9.92 14.93
N ASP A 317 -16.93 8.84 14.49
CA ASP A 317 -16.32 7.82 13.63
C ASP A 317 -15.87 8.42 12.28
N SER A 318 -16.73 9.24 11.66
CA SER A 318 -16.38 9.95 10.42
C SER A 318 -15.23 10.93 10.59
N ALA A 319 -15.15 11.63 11.73
CA ALA A 319 -14.04 12.52 12.05
C ALA A 319 -12.73 11.75 12.22
N ILE A 320 -12.75 10.59 12.88
CA ILE A 320 -11.57 9.70 12.98
C ILE A 320 -11.09 9.30 11.58
N VAL A 321 -11.98 8.84 10.70
CA VAL A 321 -11.62 8.48 9.33
C VAL A 321 -11.07 9.67 8.56
N GLY A 322 -11.66 10.85 8.73
CA GLY A 322 -11.18 12.10 8.13
C GLY A 322 -9.76 12.45 8.58
N ILE A 323 -9.50 12.47 9.89
CA ILE A 323 -8.17 12.77 10.46
C ILE A 323 -7.13 11.76 9.97
N LEU A 324 -7.44 10.46 10.04
CA LEU A 324 -6.52 9.42 9.57
C LEU A 324 -6.29 9.50 8.07
N THR A 325 -7.32 9.80 7.27
CA THR A 325 -7.17 10.02 5.83
C THR A 325 -6.18 11.16 5.56
N MET A 326 -6.29 12.26 6.30
CA MET A 326 -5.36 13.38 6.19
C MET A 326 -3.93 13.00 6.57
N LEU A 327 -3.74 12.31 7.70
CA LEU A 327 -2.42 11.90 8.20
C LEU A 327 -1.73 10.90 7.27
N PHE A 328 -2.46 9.94 6.70
CA PHE A 328 -1.91 8.88 5.85
C PHE A 328 -1.86 9.22 4.37
N GLY A 329 -2.38 10.39 3.96
CA GLY A 329 -2.25 10.83 2.58
C GLY A 329 -2.78 12.21 2.27
N GLY A 330 -3.91 12.64 2.83
CA GLY A 330 -4.51 13.92 2.45
C GLY A 330 -3.60 15.14 2.64
N LEU A 331 -2.67 15.10 3.61
CA LEU A 331 -1.80 16.22 3.93
C LEU A 331 -0.89 16.65 2.78
N HIS A 332 -0.45 15.74 1.90
CA HIS A 332 0.41 16.13 0.78
C HIS A 332 -0.29 17.06 -0.23
N TYR A 333 -1.61 16.95 -0.38
CA TYR A 333 -2.39 17.87 -1.21
C TYR A 333 -2.49 19.25 -0.56
N VAL A 334 -2.63 19.31 0.76
CA VAL A 334 -2.62 20.59 1.50
C VAL A 334 -1.27 21.27 1.34
N ILE A 335 -0.18 20.51 1.53
CA ILE A 335 1.19 21.00 1.33
C ILE A 335 1.37 21.51 -0.12
N ASP A 336 0.92 20.76 -1.12
CA ASP A 336 1.01 21.20 -2.51
C ASP A 336 0.22 22.49 -2.79
N ILE A 337 -0.93 22.69 -2.17
CA ILE A 337 -1.73 23.91 -2.34
C ILE A 337 -1.05 25.13 -1.73
N PHE A 338 -0.50 25.01 -0.52
CA PHE A 338 0.04 26.16 0.21
C PHE A 338 1.52 26.42 -0.02
N TRP A 339 2.31 25.38 -0.30
CA TRP A 339 3.76 25.45 -0.49
C TRP A 339 4.25 24.92 -1.85
N GLY A 340 3.37 24.31 -2.63
CA GLY A 340 3.66 23.85 -3.99
C GLY A 340 2.99 24.73 -5.04
N ARG A 341 2.67 24.11 -6.19
CA ARG A 341 2.02 24.78 -7.33
C ARG A 341 0.50 24.81 -7.21
N GLY A 342 -0.09 24.14 -6.23
CA GLY A 342 -1.53 23.92 -6.14
C GLY A 342 -2.10 23.31 -7.41
N TRP A 343 -1.46 22.26 -7.94
CA TRP A 343 -1.76 21.75 -9.29
C TRP A 343 -3.22 21.30 -9.44
N ILE A 344 -3.82 20.80 -8.35
CA ILE A 344 -5.24 20.41 -8.31
C ILE A 344 -6.13 21.61 -8.62
N LEU A 345 -5.89 22.76 -7.99
CA LEU A 345 -6.67 23.98 -8.21
C LEU A 345 -6.50 24.47 -9.65
N ASN A 346 -5.27 24.45 -10.16
CA ASN A 346 -4.99 24.86 -11.55
C ASN A 346 -5.69 23.98 -12.59
N LYS A 347 -5.98 22.71 -12.28
CA LYS A 347 -6.71 21.80 -13.18
C LYS A 347 -8.22 21.98 -13.09
N ILE A 348 -8.75 22.40 -11.94
CA ILE A 348 -10.20 22.64 -11.76
C ILE A 348 -10.61 24.00 -12.36
N LEU A 349 -9.72 25.00 -12.26
CA LEU A 349 -9.98 26.37 -12.73
C LEU A 349 -9.75 26.56 -14.23
N ARG A 350 -9.17 25.57 -14.92
CA ARG A 350 -8.99 25.54 -16.38
C ARG A 350 -9.94 24.53 -16.98
#